data_AF-A0A378BCD0-F1
#
_entry.id   AF-A0A378BCD0-F1
#
_cell.length_a   1.000
_cell.length_b   1.000
_cell.length_c   1.000
_cell.angle_alpha   90.00
_cell.angle_beta   90.00
_cell.angle_gamma   90.00
#
_symmetry.space_group_name_H-M   'P 1'
#
loop_
_entity.id
_entity.type
_entity.pdbx_description
1 polymer ?
#
loop_
_entity_poly.entity_id
_entity_poly.type
_entity_poly.pdbx_seq_one_letter_code
_entity_poly.pdbx_strand_id
1 'polypeptide(L)'
;MPAIFAGSPLGAWLILLVTLALIIGIWRIASRRTGRNVASTLDPLPEGAYRQPVVLVCGDLPCVWPPASPVRVVKQGCWIRVEKTEELQQVARQVLSQRPEWGPQLSVLLCVCPQRHAQSDALTSALLALRWQLSQLRQQTGYAVPLALQGQVGSAMSRDLLWQAAIPGEAVKVWQPSCAPCSVPAWVRAGGAAALEQQVLMNSLMGWSEQHVHAVLTEENTDLPPLPPAAVLWGLGPSLPGSLASSAWTTWLSRHSGLSRVAG
;
A
#
# COMPACT_ATOMS: atom_id res chain seq x y z
N MET A 1 -55.90 19.61 -24.95
CA MET A 1 -55.74 20.07 -23.56
C MET A 1 -56.39 19.07 -22.63
N PRO A 2 -55.64 18.30 -21.82
CA PRO A 2 -56.18 17.65 -20.64
C PRO A 2 -55.80 18.43 -19.38
N ALA A 3 -56.74 18.47 -18.45
CA ALA A 3 -56.70 19.24 -17.22
C ALA A 3 -56.33 18.32 -16.04
N ILE A 4 -55.36 18.80 -15.25
CA ILE A 4 -55.30 18.75 -13.78
C ILE A 4 -54.98 17.37 -13.15
N PHE A 5 -53.69 17.14 -12.89
CA PHE A 5 -53.25 16.48 -11.65
C PHE A 5 -52.87 17.57 -10.64
N ALA A 6 -53.83 17.93 -9.79
CA ALA A 6 -53.55 18.67 -8.56
C ALA A 6 -52.94 17.68 -7.55
N GLY A 7 -51.61 17.62 -7.50
CA GLY A 7 -50.89 16.79 -6.53
C GLY A 7 -51.08 17.33 -5.12
N SER A 8 -51.79 16.60 -4.26
CA SER A 8 -51.83 16.89 -2.83
C SER A 8 -50.42 16.78 -2.24
N PRO A 9 -50.01 17.69 -1.32
CA PRO A 9 -48.66 17.66 -0.75
C PRO A 9 -48.36 16.31 -0.09
N LEU A 10 -49.38 15.66 0.50
CA LEU A 10 -49.28 14.35 1.13
C LEU A 10 -48.89 13.23 0.15
N GLY A 11 -49.39 13.28 -1.10
CA GLY A 11 -49.03 12.28 -2.12
C GLY A 11 -47.57 12.39 -2.57
N ALA A 12 -47.05 13.62 -2.68
CA ALA A 12 -45.65 13.85 -3.01
C ALA A 12 -44.70 13.39 -1.88
N TRP A 13 -45.07 13.62 -0.61
CA TRP A 13 -44.30 13.16 0.55
C TRP A 13 -44.25 11.62 0.66
N LEU A 14 -45.35 10.93 0.35
CA LEU A 14 -45.40 9.46 0.33
C LEU A 14 -44.48 8.86 -0.75
N ILE A 15 -44.48 9.45 -1.95
CA ILE A 15 -43.61 9.00 -3.04
C ILE A 15 -42.13 9.23 -2.67
N LEU A 16 -41.81 10.37 -2.04
CA LEU A 16 -40.46 10.67 -1.59
C LEU A 16 -39.96 9.71 -0.49
N LEU A 17 -40.82 9.34 0.47
CA LEU A 17 -40.47 8.35 1.50
C LEU A 17 -40.25 6.95 0.93
N VAL A 18 -41.10 6.51 -0.01
CA VAL A 18 -40.98 5.20 -0.66
C VAL A 18 -39.69 5.13 -1.50
N THR A 19 -39.40 6.17 -2.28
CA THR A 19 -38.17 6.25 -3.06
C THR A 19 -36.92 6.29 -2.19
N LEU A 20 -36.93 7.05 -1.08
CA LEU A 20 -35.83 7.08 -0.13
C LEU A 20 -35.61 5.71 0.53
N ALA A 21 -36.69 5.03 0.94
CA ALA A 21 -36.61 3.69 1.50
C ALA A 21 -36.07 2.66 0.50
N LEU A 22 -36.45 2.79 -0.79
CA LEU A 22 -35.93 1.96 -1.86
C LEU A 22 -34.43 2.21 -2.10
N ILE A 23 -34.01 3.47 -2.13
CA ILE A 23 -32.59 3.85 -2.27
C ILE A 23 -31.78 3.31 -1.09
N ILE A 24 -32.26 3.48 0.15
CA ILE A 24 -31.60 2.95 1.36
C ILE A 24 -31.56 1.42 1.32
N GLY A 25 -32.63 0.77 0.87
CA GLY A 25 -32.71 -0.69 0.73
C GLY A 25 -31.72 -1.22 -0.30
N ILE A 26 -31.68 -0.62 -1.50
CA ILE A 26 -30.74 -0.97 -2.57
C ILE A 26 -29.30 -0.69 -2.11
N TRP A 27 -29.04 0.43 -1.44
CA TRP A 27 -27.73 0.76 -0.90
C TRP A 27 -27.27 -0.21 0.20
N ARG A 28 -28.18 -0.64 1.08
CA ARG A 28 -27.93 -1.70 2.06
C ARG A 28 -27.66 -3.06 1.42
N ILE A 29 -28.38 -3.41 0.36
CA ILE A 29 -28.18 -4.69 -0.33
C ILE A 29 -26.88 -4.66 -1.14
N ALA A 30 -26.58 -3.56 -1.82
CA ALA A 30 -25.34 -3.35 -2.55
C ALA A 30 -24.13 -3.38 -1.60
N SER A 31 -24.17 -2.63 -0.50
CA SER A 31 -23.11 -2.66 0.52
C SER A 31 -22.94 -4.04 1.17
N ARG A 32 -24.04 -4.77 1.43
CA ARG A 32 -23.98 -6.15 1.92
C ARG A 32 -23.45 -7.14 0.88
N ARG A 33 -23.74 -6.96 -0.41
CA ARG A 33 -23.22 -7.81 -1.50
C ARG A 33 -21.73 -7.58 -1.73
N THR A 34 -21.29 -6.32 -1.74
CA THR A 34 -19.86 -5.98 -1.77
C THR A 34 -19.14 -6.55 -0.56
N GLY A 35 -19.72 -6.42 0.64
CA GLY A 35 -19.18 -7.03 1.86
C GLY A 35 -19.14 -8.56 1.84
N ARG A 36 -20.15 -9.23 1.25
CA ARG A 36 -20.26 -10.70 1.24
C ARG A 36 -19.43 -11.40 0.17
N ASN A 37 -19.17 -10.73 -0.96
CA ASN A 37 -18.28 -11.24 -2.01
C ASN A 37 -16.81 -11.30 -1.54
N VAL A 38 -16.40 -10.42 -0.61
CA VAL A 38 -15.06 -10.47 0.01
C VAL A 38 -15.07 -11.26 1.33
N ALA A 39 -16.20 -11.29 2.07
CA ALA A 39 -16.38 -12.17 3.24
C ALA A 39 -16.09 -13.66 2.95
N SER A 40 -16.19 -14.06 1.68
CA SER A 40 -15.96 -15.44 1.22
C SER A 40 -14.53 -15.71 0.73
N THR A 41 -13.62 -14.73 0.75
CA THR A 41 -12.26 -14.87 0.18
C THR A 41 -11.12 -14.84 1.21
N LEU A 42 -11.33 -14.43 2.45
CA LEU A 42 -10.31 -14.57 3.49
C LEU A 42 -10.42 -15.97 4.10
N ASP A 43 -9.41 -16.79 3.85
CA ASP A 43 -9.17 -18.07 4.55
C ASP A 43 -9.21 -17.91 6.08
N PRO A 44 -9.45 -19.02 6.82
CA PRO A 44 -9.52 -18.96 8.28
C PRO A 44 -8.26 -18.33 8.88
N LEU A 45 -8.47 -17.21 9.56
CA LEU A 45 -7.42 -16.49 10.28
C LEU A 45 -6.93 -17.32 11.48
N PRO A 46 -5.63 -17.26 11.83
CA PRO A 46 -5.04 -18.04 12.92
C PRO A 46 -5.83 -17.93 14.25
N GLU A 47 -5.84 -19.02 15.02
CA GLU A 47 -6.67 -19.19 16.23
C GLU A 47 -6.34 -18.25 17.41
N GLY A 48 -7.26 -18.22 18.38
CA GLY A 48 -7.33 -17.25 19.49
C GLY A 48 -6.24 -17.40 20.54
N ALA A 49 -5.02 -16.98 20.22
CA ALA A 49 -3.97 -16.49 21.13
C ALA A 49 -2.93 -15.64 20.38
N TYR A 50 -3.27 -15.20 19.16
CA TYR A 50 -2.34 -14.54 18.26
C TYR A 50 -2.02 -13.12 18.73
N ARG A 51 -0.73 -12.88 19.04
CA ARG A 51 -0.21 -11.58 19.53
C ARG A 51 0.89 -11.00 18.64
N GLN A 52 1.03 -11.55 17.43
CA GLN A 52 2.01 -11.09 16.45
C GLN A 52 1.37 -10.05 15.52
N PRO A 53 2.16 -9.17 14.88
CA PRO A 53 1.63 -8.16 13.97
C PRO A 53 0.74 -8.77 12.87
N VAL A 54 -0.31 -8.04 12.51
CA VAL A 54 -1.19 -8.35 11.38
C VAL A 54 -0.97 -7.27 10.34
N VAL A 55 -0.36 -7.63 9.22
CA VAL A 55 0.11 -6.70 8.18
C VAL A 55 -0.77 -6.86 6.93
N LEU A 56 -1.54 -5.83 6.59
CA LEU A 56 -2.21 -5.76 5.30
C LEU A 56 -1.21 -5.26 4.26
N VAL A 57 -0.97 -6.03 3.21
CA VAL A 57 0.02 -5.71 2.17
C VAL A 57 -0.70 -5.28 0.90
N CYS A 58 -0.46 -4.05 0.46
CA CYS A 58 -1.04 -3.50 -0.77
C CYS A 58 0.03 -2.86 -1.68
N GLY A 59 -0.36 -2.53 -2.91
CA GLY A 59 0.49 -1.88 -3.90
C GLY A 59 1.02 -2.83 -4.97
N ASP A 60 2.16 -2.48 -5.55
CA ASP A 60 2.54 -2.89 -6.91
C ASP A 60 3.81 -3.76 -6.93
N LEU A 61 4.31 -4.23 -5.79
CA LEU A 61 5.40 -5.20 -5.79
C LEU A 61 4.89 -6.65 -5.85
N PRO A 62 5.51 -7.50 -6.68
CA PRO A 62 5.22 -8.92 -6.69
C PRO A 62 5.71 -9.53 -5.37
N CYS A 63 4.77 -9.91 -4.52
CA CYS A 63 5.05 -10.65 -3.29
C CYS A 63 4.73 -12.13 -3.50
N VAL A 64 5.55 -13.02 -2.94
CA VAL A 64 5.28 -14.46 -3.00
C VAL A 64 4.19 -14.81 -2.00
N TRP A 65 3.02 -15.17 -2.53
CA TRP A 65 1.86 -15.61 -1.76
C TRP A 65 1.56 -17.09 -2.03
N PRO A 66 1.02 -17.82 -1.04
CA PRO A 66 0.47 -19.16 -1.30
C PRO A 66 -0.61 -19.08 -2.39
N PRO A 67 -0.61 -19.97 -3.41
CA PRO A 67 -1.59 -19.89 -4.51
C PRO A 67 -3.05 -19.96 -4.07
N ALA A 68 -3.31 -20.64 -2.95
CA ALA A 68 -4.65 -20.90 -2.45
C ALA A 68 -5.16 -19.85 -1.45
N SER A 69 -4.28 -18.97 -0.93
CA SER A 69 -4.63 -18.12 0.21
C SER A 69 -4.09 -16.70 0.10
N PRO A 70 -4.92 -15.67 0.35
CA PRO A 70 -4.42 -14.31 0.55
C PRO A 70 -3.73 -14.15 1.92
N VAL A 71 -3.78 -15.16 2.80
CA VAL A 71 -3.20 -15.11 4.15
C VAL A 71 -1.89 -15.91 4.18
N ARG A 72 -0.84 -15.28 4.70
CA ARG A 72 0.47 -15.90 4.92
C ARG A 72 0.90 -15.70 6.36
N VAL A 73 0.88 -16.78 7.14
CA VAL A 73 1.34 -16.77 8.54
C VAL A 73 2.81 -17.19 8.58
N VAL A 74 3.65 -16.36 9.17
CA VAL A 74 5.07 -16.64 9.45
C VAL A 74 5.36 -16.35 10.92
N LYS A 75 6.57 -16.72 11.39
CA LYS A 75 6.96 -16.53 12.80
C LYS A 75 6.83 -15.08 13.28
N GLN A 76 7.01 -14.12 12.39
CA GLN A 76 7.05 -12.68 12.67
C GLN A 76 5.71 -11.96 12.46
N GLY A 77 4.65 -12.65 12.03
CA GLY A 77 3.41 -11.95 11.71
C GLY A 77 2.48 -12.68 10.75
N CYS A 78 1.27 -12.15 10.66
CA CYS A 78 0.22 -12.59 9.77
C CYS A 78 0.13 -11.56 8.66
N TRP A 79 0.46 -11.97 7.45
CA TRP A 79 0.48 -11.10 6.29
C TRP A 79 -0.76 -11.39 5.47
N ILE A 80 -1.50 -10.35 5.10
CA ILE A 80 -2.75 -10.48 4.36
C ILE A 80 -2.63 -9.65 3.09
N ARG A 81 -2.73 -10.33 1.95
CA ARG A 81 -2.68 -9.70 0.64
C ARG A 81 -3.95 -8.88 0.40
N VAL A 82 -3.77 -7.64 -0.04
CA VAL A 82 -4.83 -6.79 -0.56
C VAL A 82 -4.53 -6.59 -2.05
N GLU A 83 -5.36 -7.18 -2.93
CA GLU A 83 -5.09 -7.18 -4.37
C GLU A 83 -5.12 -5.78 -4.98
N LYS A 84 -6.08 -4.95 -4.55
CA LYS A 84 -6.20 -3.56 -4.96
C LYS A 84 -6.15 -2.67 -3.73
N THR A 85 -5.31 -1.64 -3.76
CA THR A 85 -5.21 -0.68 -2.63
C THR A 85 -6.57 -0.09 -2.26
N GLU A 86 -7.47 0.12 -3.23
CA GLU A 86 -8.86 0.57 -3.05
C GLU A 86 -9.74 -0.34 -2.15
N GLU A 87 -9.35 -1.61 -1.97
CA GLU A 87 -10.07 -2.58 -1.15
C GLU A 87 -9.52 -2.67 0.29
N LEU A 88 -8.42 -1.96 0.59
CA LEU A 88 -7.74 -2.03 1.89
C LEU A 88 -8.70 -1.83 3.07
N GLN A 89 -9.53 -0.79 3.03
CA GLN A 89 -10.46 -0.51 4.11
C GLN A 89 -11.47 -1.65 4.30
N GLN A 90 -11.94 -2.24 3.20
CA GLN A 90 -12.89 -3.33 3.24
C GLN A 90 -12.26 -4.59 3.84
N VAL A 91 -11.06 -4.96 3.39
CA VAL A 91 -10.30 -6.10 3.92
C VAL A 91 -10.01 -5.90 5.41
N ALA A 92 -9.57 -4.70 5.82
CA ALA A 92 -9.34 -4.37 7.22
C ALA A 92 -10.58 -4.58 8.10
N ARG A 93 -11.75 -4.09 7.64
CA ARG A 93 -13.01 -4.29 8.37
C ARG A 93 -13.39 -5.76 8.48
N GLN A 94 -13.15 -6.55 7.44
CA GLN A 94 -13.43 -7.98 7.46
C GLN A 94 -12.52 -8.72 8.45
N VAL A 95 -11.24 -8.39 8.48
CA VAL A 95 -10.29 -8.93 9.46
C VAL A 95 -10.77 -8.60 10.87
N LEU A 96 -11.13 -7.34 11.14
CA LEU A 96 -11.62 -6.90 12.45
C LEU A 96 -13.00 -7.47 12.80
N SER A 97 -13.84 -7.82 11.82
CA SER A 97 -15.11 -8.50 12.10
C SER A 97 -14.93 -9.95 12.54
N GLN A 98 -13.88 -10.61 12.05
CA GLN A 98 -13.52 -11.97 12.44
C GLN A 98 -12.70 -11.98 13.74
N ARG A 99 -11.84 -10.98 13.93
CA ARG A 99 -10.89 -10.83 15.04
C ARG A 99 -10.89 -9.38 15.58
N PRO A 100 -11.90 -8.97 16.37
CA PRO A 100 -11.97 -7.61 16.91
C PRO A 100 -10.75 -7.22 17.77
N GLU A 101 -10.11 -8.21 18.40
CA GLU A 101 -8.93 -8.06 19.25
C GLU A 101 -7.64 -7.68 18.49
N TRP A 102 -7.66 -7.74 17.15
CA TRP A 102 -6.50 -7.41 16.32
C TRP A 102 -6.38 -5.93 15.97
N GLY A 103 -7.35 -5.09 16.37
CA GLY A 103 -7.31 -3.63 16.11
C GLY A 103 -5.96 -2.98 16.42
N PRO A 104 -5.39 -3.16 17.64
CA PRO A 104 -4.07 -2.63 17.99
C PRO A 104 -2.88 -3.30 17.29
N GLN A 105 -3.07 -4.49 16.71
CA GLN A 105 -2.02 -5.28 16.04
C GLN A 105 -1.98 -5.03 14.53
N LEU A 106 -2.98 -4.34 14.00
CA LEU A 106 -3.14 -4.10 12.58
C LEU A 106 -2.14 -3.05 12.11
N SER A 107 -1.50 -3.33 10.98
CA SER A 107 -0.58 -2.43 10.28
C SER A 107 -0.75 -2.57 8.78
N VAL A 108 -0.31 -1.58 8.01
CA VAL A 108 -0.33 -1.62 6.55
C VAL A 108 1.08 -1.52 6.01
N LEU A 109 1.41 -2.38 5.06
CA LEU A 109 2.61 -2.28 4.25
C LEU A 109 2.20 -1.86 2.83
N LEU A 110 2.60 -0.66 2.43
CA LEU A 110 2.46 -0.18 1.06
C LEU A 110 3.74 -0.51 0.28
N CYS A 111 3.58 -1.25 -0.80
CA CYS A 111 4.66 -1.63 -1.72
C CYS A 111 4.60 -0.80 -3.00
N VAL A 112 5.65 -0.05 -3.33
CA VAL A 112 5.70 0.81 -4.52
C VAL A 112 6.83 0.39 -5.44
N CYS A 113 6.52 0.21 -6.72
CA CYS A 113 7.50 -0.01 -7.77
C CYS A 113 7.45 1.11 -8.80
N PRO A 114 8.39 2.08 -8.81
CA PRO A 114 8.35 3.20 -9.74
C PRO A 114 8.46 2.77 -11.21
N GLN A 115 8.98 1.56 -11.47
CA GLN A 115 9.08 0.99 -12.83
C GLN A 115 7.74 0.53 -13.39
N ARG A 116 6.71 0.36 -12.55
CA ARG A 116 5.36 -0.05 -12.99
C ARG A 116 4.44 1.13 -13.31
N HIS A 117 4.88 2.36 -13.04
CA HIS A 117 4.13 3.58 -13.29
C HIS A 117 4.71 4.31 -14.49
N ALA A 118 3.89 4.59 -15.50
CA ALA A 118 4.31 5.41 -16.64
C ALA A 118 4.54 6.87 -16.22
N GLN A 119 3.67 7.37 -15.34
CA GLN A 119 3.68 8.73 -14.79
C GLN A 119 3.30 8.67 -13.31
N SER A 120 3.69 9.68 -12.54
CA SER A 120 3.49 9.71 -11.08
C SER A 120 2.03 10.01 -10.67
N ASP A 121 1.20 10.55 -11.55
CA ASP A 121 -0.16 11.03 -11.20
C ASP A 121 -1.10 9.92 -10.73
N ALA A 122 -1.05 8.75 -11.38
CA ALA A 122 -1.84 7.58 -10.99
C ALA A 122 -1.42 7.08 -9.60
N LEU A 123 -0.11 7.09 -9.32
CA LEU A 123 0.42 6.77 -8.00
C LEU A 123 -0.03 7.80 -6.97
N THR A 124 0.08 9.09 -7.25
CA THR A 124 -0.39 10.17 -6.36
C THR A 124 -1.86 9.97 -5.99
N SER A 125 -2.71 9.69 -6.99
CA SER A 125 -4.14 9.43 -6.76
C SER A 125 -4.36 8.21 -5.87
N ALA A 126 -3.61 7.12 -6.08
CA ALA A 126 -3.67 5.92 -5.25
C ALA A 126 -3.18 6.17 -3.80
N LEU A 127 -2.14 6.99 -3.61
CA LEU A 127 -1.63 7.37 -2.29
C LEU A 127 -2.63 8.26 -1.52
N LEU A 128 -3.27 9.22 -2.19
CA LEU A 128 -4.32 10.04 -1.59
C LEU A 128 -5.54 9.20 -1.20
N ALA A 129 -5.94 8.26 -2.07
CA ALA A 129 -7.00 7.30 -1.75
C ALA A 129 -6.63 6.44 -0.53
N LEU A 130 -5.38 5.97 -0.44
CA LEU A 130 -4.87 5.23 0.71
C LEU A 130 -4.93 6.04 2.01
N ARG A 131 -4.46 7.30 1.99
CA ARG A 131 -4.56 8.22 3.15
C ARG A 131 -6.01 8.35 3.62
N TRP A 132 -6.93 8.52 2.66
CA TRP A 132 -8.34 8.63 2.95
C TRP A 132 -8.91 7.36 3.59
N GLN A 133 -8.62 6.19 3.01
CA GLN A 133 -9.07 4.90 3.54
C GLN A 133 -8.59 4.65 4.97
N LEU A 134 -7.34 4.99 5.27
CA LEU A 134 -6.77 4.81 6.62
C LEU A 134 -7.32 5.82 7.63
N SER A 135 -7.55 7.07 7.21
CA SER A 135 -8.26 8.06 8.01
C SER A 135 -9.67 7.57 8.38
N GLN A 136 -10.41 7.05 7.40
CA GLN A 136 -11.75 6.49 7.61
C GLN A 136 -11.72 5.23 8.49
N LEU A 137 -10.73 4.35 8.30
CA LEU A 137 -10.56 3.16 9.15
C LEU A 137 -10.31 3.55 10.61
N ARG A 138 -9.47 4.56 10.86
CA ARG A 138 -9.23 5.12 12.20
C ARG A 138 -10.50 5.70 12.81
N GLN A 139 -11.27 6.48 12.06
CA GLN A 139 -12.53 7.07 12.54
C GLN A 139 -13.54 6.00 12.96
N GLN A 140 -13.59 4.87 12.26
CA GLN A 140 -14.58 3.81 12.49
C GLN A 140 -14.16 2.81 13.56
N THR A 141 -12.88 2.51 13.65
CA THR A 141 -12.35 1.46 14.54
C THR A 141 -11.73 2.03 15.81
N GLY A 142 -11.42 3.33 15.84
CA GLY A 142 -10.70 3.99 16.94
C GLY A 142 -9.19 3.72 16.95
N TYR A 143 -8.68 2.81 16.12
CA TYR A 143 -7.26 2.44 16.10
C TYR A 143 -6.50 3.23 15.05
N ALA A 144 -5.34 3.77 15.44
CA ALA A 144 -4.38 4.29 14.48
C ALA A 144 -3.61 3.11 13.87
N VAL A 145 -3.76 2.93 12.56
CA VAL A 145 -3.10 1.84 11.84
C VAL A 145 -1.78 2.35 11.27
N PRO A 146 -0.61 1.91 11.79
CA PRO A 146 0.69 2.35 11.28
C PRO A 146 0.91 1.89 9.84
N LEU A 147 1.53 2.77 9.05
CA LEU A 147 1.94 2.52 7.67
C LEU A 147 3.44 2.24 7.63
N ALA A 148 3.85 1.13 7.02
CA ALA A 148 5.22 0.91 6.56
C ALA A 148 5.26 1.07 5.04
N LEU A 149 6.36 1.59 4.52
CA LEU A 149 6.58 1.77 3.08
C LEU A 149 7.70 0.85 2.60
N GLN A 150 7.49 0.19 1.47
CA GLN A 150 8.50 -0.58 0.75
C GLN A 150 8.61 -0.05 -0.68
N GLY A 151 9.69 0.64 -1.00
CA GLY A 151 10.05 1.00 -2.37
C GLY A 151 11.01 -0.02 -2.96
N GLN A 152 10.80 -0.52 -4.18
CA GLN A 152 11.76 -1.43 -4.80
C GLN A 152 11.86 -1.20 -6.30
N VAL A 153 13.09 -1.34 -6.81
CA VAL A 153 13.39 -1.35 -8.24
C VAL A 153 14.20 -2.58 -8.62
N GLY A 154 13.88 -3.11 -9.79
CA GLY A 154 14.69 -4.07 -10.51
C GLY A 154 15.79 -3.37 -11.30
N SER A 155 16.95 -4.01 -11.39
CA SER A 155 18.05 -3.58 -12.24
C SER A 155 18.80 -4.77 -12.77
N ALA A 156 19.20 -4.72 -14.03
CA ALA A 156 20.10 -5.71 -14.62
C ALA A 156 21.48 -5.75 -13.92
N MET A 157 21.84 -4.70 -13.16
CA MET A 157 23.09 -4.62 -12.40
C MET A 157 23.06 -5.42 -11.10
N SER A 158 21.87 -5.78 -10.58
CA SER A 158 21.74 -6.50 -9.32
C SER A 158 21.21 -7.91 -9.54
N ARG A 159 22.02 -8.92 -9.20
CA ARG A 159 21.59 -10.33 -9.24
C ARG A 159 20.87 -10.73 -7.96
N ASP A 160 21.34 -10.20 -6.83
CA ASP A 160 20.79 -10.46 -5.51
C ASP A 160 19.98 -9.26 -5.01
N LEU A 161 19.07 -9.54 -4.07
CA LEU A 161 18.27 -8.52 -3.40
C LEU A 161 19.12 -7.80 -2.35
N LEU A 162 19.29 -6.50 -2.52
CA LEU A 162 19.89 -5.59 -1.56
C LEU A 162 18.79 -4.77 -0.90
N TRP A 163 18.71 -4.82 0.43
CA TRP A 163 17.73 -4.06 1.20
C TRP A 163 18.41 -3.01 2.06
N GLN A 164 17.80 -1.83 2.16
CA GLN A 164 18.15 -0.80 3.14
C GLN A 164 16.89 -0.38 3.89
N ALA A 165 16.97 -0.33 5.22
CA ALA A 165 15.85 0.06 6.06
C ALA A 165 16.17 1.36 6.80
N ALA A 166 15.25 2.33 6.73
CA ALA A 166 15.22 3.49 7.59
C ALA A 166 14.07 3.34 8.59
N ILE A 167 14.44 3.27 9.87
CA ILE A 167 13.51 3.26 10.99
C ILE A 167 13.81 4.54 11.79
N PRO A 168 12.81 5.33 12.18
CA PRO A 168 13.02 6.52 12.99
C PRO A 168 13.88 6.24 14.22
N GLY A 169 14.97 6.98 14.40
CA GLY A 169 15.91 6.81 15.51
C GLY A 169 17.00 5.76 15.30
N GLU A 170 16.99 5.02 14.17
CA GLU A 170 18.05 4.08 13.81
C GLU A 170 18.86 4.55 12.61
N ALA A 171 20.15 4.19 12.60
CA ALA A 171 20.98 4.34 11.41
C ALA A 171 20.55 3.34 10.33
N VAL A 172 20.61 3.76 9.05
CA VAL A 172 20.29 2.90 7.92
C VAL A 172 21.25 1.71 7.87
N LYS A 173 20.67 0.50 7.82
CA LYS A 173 21.39 -0.77 7.73
C LYS A 173 21.17 -1.40 6.36
N VAL A 174 22.24 -1.96 5.81
CA VAL A 174 22.23 -2.78 4.60
C VAL A 174 22.00 -4.24 4.98
N TRP A 175 21.05 -4.87 4.30
CA TRP A 175 20.71 -6.28 4.45
C TRP A 175 20.92 -6.99 3.11
N GLN A 176 21.64 -8.11 3.16
CA GLN A 176 21.93 -8.95 2.01
C GLN A 176 21.60 -10.41 2.35
N PRO A 177 21.29 -11.26 1.36
CA PRO A 177 21.07 -12.68 1.58
C PRO A 177 22.28 -13.30 2.28
N SER A 178 22.04 -14.08 3.34
CA SER A 178 23.07 -14.84 4.06
C SER A 178 24.18 -14.04 4.74
N CYS A 179 24.05 -12.71 4.84
CA CYS A 179 25.01 -11.83 5.52
C CYS A 179 24.41 -11.18 6.77
N ALA A 180 25.25 -10.89 7.75
CA ALA A 180 24.86 -10.04 8.88
C ALA A 180 24.60 -8.60 8.39
N PRO A 181 23.64 -7.88 8.97
CA PRO A 181 23.40 -6.48 8.63
C PRO A 181 24.62 -5.62 8.91
N CYS A 182 24.92 -4.69 8.02
CA CYS A 182 26.05 -3.78 8.18
C CYS A 182 25.67 -2.34 7.82
N SER A 183 26.54 -1.38 8.14
CA SER A 183 26.32 0.02 7.76
C SER A 183 26.63 0.24 6.28
N VAL A 184 25.98 1.23 5.67
CA VAL A 184 26.24 1.61 4.26
C VAL A 184 27.73 1.86 3.99
N PRO A 185 28.49 2.61 4.82
CA PRO A 185 29.92 2.83 4.56
C PRO A 185 30.77 1.56 4.71
N ALA A 186 30.39 0.62 5.58
CA ALA A 186 31.10 -0.66 5.69
C ALA A 186 30.86 -1.51 4.44
N TRP A 187 29.62 -1.57 3.97
CA TRP A 187 29.24 -2.30 2.77
C TRP A 187 29.92 -1.74 1.51
N VAL A 188 29.88 -0.41 1.29
CA VAL A 188 30.54 0.22 0.12
C VAL A 188 32.05 -0.03 0.13
N ARG A 189 32.71 0.05 1.30
CA ARG A 189 34.15 -0.24 1.40
C ARG A 189 34.47 -1.70 1.09
N ALA A 190 33.63 -2.64 1.49
CA ALA A 190 33.83 -4.06 1.22
C ALA A 190 33.55 -4.43 -0.25
N GLY A 191 32.53 -3.83 -0.88
CA GLY A 191 32.11 -4.15 -2.24
C GLY A 191 32.71 -3.27 -3.35
N GLY A 192 33.46 -2.21 -3.00
CA GLY A 192 34.17 -1.37 -3.95
C GLY A 192 33.24 -0.66 -4.96
N ALA A 193 33.69 -0.59 -6.22
CA ALA A 193 32.96 0.13 -7.28
C ALA A 193 31.55 -0.43 -7.53
N ALA A 194 31.37 -1.76 -7.50
CA ALA A 194 30.06 -2.38 -7.73
C ALA A 194 29.04 -2.01 -6.63
N ALA A 195 29.47 -2.02 -5.36
CA ALA A 195 28.62 -1.56 -4.26
C ALA A 195 28.33 -0.05 -4.36
N LEU A 196 29.30 0.75 -4.82
CA LEU A 196 29.08 2.17 -5.05
C LEU A 196 28.02 2.43 -6.13
N GLU A 197 28.07 1.72 -7.26
CA GLU A 197 27.06 1.81 -8.32
C GLU A 197 25.66 1.43 -7.81
N GLN A 198 25.56 0.34 -7.06
CA GLN A 198 24.31 -0.08 -6.42
C GLN A 198 23.82 0.96 -5.39
N GLN A 199 24.72 1.62 -4.65
CA GLN A 199 24.35 2.70 -3.74
C GLN A 199 23.80 3.93 -4.47
N VAL A 200 24.36 4.29 -5.62
CA VAL A 200 23.88 5.42 -6.43
C VAL A 200 22.45 5.17 -6.89
N LEU A 201 22.13 3.95 -7.32
CA LEU A 201 20.75 3.56 -7.67
C LEU A 201 19.84 3.57 -6.45
N MET A 202 20.31 3.06 -5.32
CA MET A 202 19.56 3.08 -4.07
C MET A 202 19.23 4.52 -3.63
N ASN A 203 20.22 5.42 -3.65
CA ASN A 203 20.02 6.84 -3.34
C ASN A 203 19.03 7.50 -4.31
N SER A 204 19.08 7.12 -5.59
CA SER A 204 18.14 7.62 -6.60
C SER A 204 16.71 7.14 -6.32
N LEU A 205 16.53 5.90 -5.85
CA LEU A 205 15.24 5.35 -5.43
C LEU A 205 14.73 6.07 -4.18
N MET A 206 15.60 6.30 -3.19
CA MET A 206 15.26 7.08 -2.00
C MET A 206 14.80 8.49 -2.38
N GLY A 207 15.56 9.20 -3.22
CA GLY A 207 15.20 10.54 -3.68
C GLY A 207 13.88 10.58 -4.47
N TRP A 208 13.66 9.60 -5.36
CA TRP A 208 12.39 9.48 -6.07
C TRP A 208 11.22 9.24 -5.11
N SER A 209 11.40 8.31 -4.15
CA SER A 209 10.40 7.95 -3.15
C SER A 209 10.08 9.12 -2.24
N GLU A 210 11.08 9.93 -1.89
CA GLU A 210 10.88 11.12 -1.06
C GLU A 210 9.93 12.10 -1.75
N GLN A 211 10.20 12.40 -3.03
CA GLN A 211 9.43 13.37 -3.79
C GLN A 211 8.03 12.89 -4.20
N HIS A 212 7.88 11.61 -4.58
CA HIS A 212 6.65 11.13 -5.20
C HIS A 212 5.78 10.27 -4.27
N VAL A 213 6.33 9.81 -3.14
CA VAL A 213 5.61 8.96 -2.19
C VAL A 213 5.52 9.62 -0.83
N HIS A 214 6.66 9.92 -0.20
CA HIS A 214 6.67 10.52 1.15
C HIS A 214 5.98 11.87 1.17
N ALA A 215 6.34 12.78 0.26
CA ALA A 215 5.73 14.10 0.18
C ALA A 215 4.19 14.00 0.11
N VAL A 216 3.66 13.15 -0.77
CA VAL A 216 2.20 12.95 -0.92
C VAL A 216 1.57 12.34 0.35
N LEU A 217 2.29 11.47 1.07
CA LEU A 217 1.79 10.86 2.31
C LEU A 217 1.79 11.85 3.49
N THR A 218 2.74 12.77 3.55
CA THR A 218 2.95 13.66 4.70
C THR A 218 2.46 15.09 4.49
N GLU A 219 2.20 15.51 3.25
CA GLU A 219 1.74 16.86 2.94
C GLU A 219 0.44 17.20 3.69
N GLU A 220 0.45 18.37 4.32
CA GLU A 220 -0.70 18.87 5.06
C GLU A 220 -1.86 19.15 4.08
N ASN A 221 -3.02 18.59 4.42
CA ASN A 221 -4.24 18.78 3.65
C ASN A 221 -5.40 18.91 4.64
N THR A 222 -6.23 19.94 4.48
CA THR A 222 -7.35 20.26 5.37
C THR A 222 -8.30 19.08 5.59
N ASP A 223 -8.48 18.24 4.56
CA ASP A 223 -9.42 17.11 4.59
C ASP A 223 -8.75 15.78 4.95
N LEU A 224 -7.42 15.71 4.88
CA LEU A 224 -6.66 14.47 5.00
C LEU A 224 -5.47 14.64 5.95
N PRO A 225 -5.47 13.98 7.13
CA PRO A 225 -4.34 14.08 8.04
C PRO A 225 -3.06 13.51 7.38
N PRO A 226 -1.87 14.04 7.75
CA PRO A 226 -0.60 13.43 7.37
C PRO A 226 -0.51 11.97 7.82
N LEU A 227 0.08 11.14 6.98
CA LEU A 227 0.30 9.72 7.24
C LEU A 227 1.80 9.39 7.08
N PRO A 228 2.65 9.84 8.01
CA PRO A 228 4.07 9.52 7.97
C PRO A 228 4.29 8.01 8.13
N PRO A 229 5.06 7.36 7.25
CA PRO A 229 5.44 5.96 7.43
C PRO A 229 6.23 5.76 8.73
N ALA A 230 5.86 4.74 9.50
CA ALA A 230 6.55 4.33 10.72
C ALA A 230 7.89 3.65 10.43
N ALA A 231 8.06 3.08 9.24
CA ALA A 231 9.30 2.51 8.74
C ALA A 231 9.32 2.55 7.21
N VAL A 232 10.51 2.65 6.62
CA VAL A 232 10.72 2.64 5.18
C VAL A 232 11.78 1.61 4.82
N LEU A 233 11.50 0.81 3.81
CA LEU A 233 12.41 -0.17 3.25
C LEU A 233 12.61 0.11 1.77
N TRP A 234 13.87 0.15 1.33
CA TRP A 234 14.23 0.26 -0.07
C TRP A 234 14.94 -0.99 -0.55
N GLY A 235 14.51 -1.50 -1.69
CA GLY A 235 15.05 -2.69 -2.32
C GLY A 235 15.63 -2.42 -3.70
N LEU A 236 16.81 -2.99 -3.95
CA LEU A 236 17.39 -3.11 -5.29
C LEU A 236 17.55 -4.60 -5.58
N GLY A 237 17.07 -5.07 -6.71
CA GLY A 237 17.09 -6.50 -7.04
C GLY A 237 17.14 -6.80 -8.52
N PRO A 238 16.96 -8.07 -8.91
CA PRO A 238 16.80 -8.43 -10.30
C PRO A 238 15.56 -7.79 -10.92
N SER A 239 15.45 -7.85 -12.24
CA SER A 239 14.31 -7.32 -13.00
C SER A 239 12.98 -7.77 -12.41
N LEU A 240 12.07 -6.81 -12.26
CA LEU A 240 10.75 -7.07 -11.69
C LEU A 240 9.74 -7.33 -12.79
N PRO A 241 8.87 -8.35 -12.65
CA PRO A 241 7.78 -8.56 -13.60
C PRO A 241 6.83 -7.36 -13.63
N GLY A 242 6.41 -6.97 -14.82
CA GLY A 242 5.53 -5.83 -15.04
C GLY A 242 6.23 -4.46 -15.10
N SER A 243 7.57 -4.44 -15.10
CA SER A 243 8.35 -3.21 -15.33
C SER A 243 8.11 -2.67 -16.75
N LEU A 244 7.87 -1.37 -16.85
CA LEU A 244 7.66 -0.67 -18.11
C LEU A 244 8.99 -0.21 -18.70
N ALA A 245 9.13 -0.31 -20.03
CA ALA A 245 10.32 0.16 -20.76
C ALA A 245 10.55 1.67 -20.62
N SER A 246 9.46 2.45 -20.61
CA SER A 246 9.46 3.87 -20.27
C SER A 246 8.57 4.09 -19.05
N SER A 247 9.20 4.30 -17.89
CA SER A 247 8.56 4.48 -16.60
C SER A 247 8.90 5.83 -15.96
N ALA A 248 8.18 6.17 -14.90
CA ALA A 248 8.51 7.27 -14.00
C ALA A 248 9.96 7.12 -13.49
N TRP A 249 10.38 5.88 -13.21
CA TRP A 249 11.76 5.56 -12.81
C TRP A 249 12.81 5.91 -13.87
N THR A 250 12.65 5.44 -15.12
CA THR A 250 13.64 5.73 -16.19
C THR A 250 13.70 7.22 -16.53
N THR A 251 12.56 7.91 -16.46
CA THR A 251 12.47 9.35 -16.66
C THR A 251 13.17 10.11 -15.53
N TRP A 252 13.01 9.64 -14.29
CA TRP A 252 13.69 10.21 -13.13
C TRP A 252 15.20 10.03 -13.18
N LEU A 253 15.67 8.80 -13.43
CA LEU A 253 17.09 8.47 -13.51
C LEU A 253 17.80 9.26 -14.59
N SER A 254 17.23 9.32 -15.80
CA SER A 254 17.83 10.06 -16.91
C SER A 254 17.96 11.56 -16.60
N ARG A 255 16.95 12.15 -15.93
CA ARG A 255 16.96 13.57 -15.55
C ARG A 255 17.95 13.91 -14.44
N HIS A 256 18.12 13.04 -13.44
CA HIS A 256 18.90 13.38 -12.23
C HIS A 256 20.31 12.77 -12.20
N SER A 257 20.57 11.74 -12.98
CA SER A 257 21.87 11.03 -12.99
C SER A 257 22.46 10.84 -14.39
N GLY A 258 21.70 11.12 -15.45
CA GLY A 258 22.09 10.80 -16.84
C GLY A 258 22.09 9.30 -17.17
N LEU A 259 21.76 8.43 -16.19
CA LEU A 259 21.71 6.98 -16.39
C LEU A 259 20.46 6.60 -17.20
N SER A 260 20.67 6.03 -18.38
CA SER A 260 19.59 5.63 -19.31
C SER A 260 19.48 4.11 -19.54
N ARG A 261 20.46 3.31 -19.11
CA ARG A 261 20.57 1.86 -19.43
C ARG A 261 20.54 0.92 -18.22
N VAL A 262 20.06 1.39 -17.07
CA VAL A 262 20.13 0.64 -15.80
C VAL A 262 18.80 -0.04 -15.43
N ALA A 263 17.74 0.22 -16.19
CA ALA A 263 16.43 -0.38 -15.98
C ALA A 263 16.44 -1.86 -16.38
N GLY A 264 15.90 -2.70 -15.50
CA GLY A 264 15.61 -4.11 -15.73
C GLY A 264 14.18 -4.42 -15.32
#